data_AF-A0A6C0FZN2-F1
#
_entry.id   AF-A0A6C0FZN2-F1
#
_cell.length_a   1.000
_cell.length_b   1.000
_cell.length_c   1.000
_cell.angle_alpha   90.00
_cell.angle_beta   90.00
_cell.angle_gamma   90.00
#
_symmetry.space_group_name_H-M   'P 1'
#
loop_
_entity.id
_entity.type
_entity.pdbx_description
1 polymer ?
#
loop_
_entity_poly.entity_id
_entity_poly.type
_entity_poly.pdbx_seq_one_letter_code
_entity_poly.pdbx_strand_id
1 'polypeptide(L)'
;MSVAAVLTAAGSGSRLGHALPKALVPLGGEPLVVHAARRLLAARTAAGEHVVTLVVTAPADHVDTVRSLLEGLGGDVVVVRGGPTRQSSVAAALDVLASRDGVDVVLVHDAARPLVPPALVARVVEAVRAGHDAVVPGVPVTDTVKQVGQAAPGRGAPGAPVADGSPAAPGAVPVALPVVRTVPRGDLRAVQTPQGFRFDVLVAAHAHGSHVAHDEALAASDDAGLVELAGGPVWVVEGHEDAAKVTTARDLAVAELVLAAAAPDATASTGTTGSPGDARPRVDAAVVTISATSAAEEAP
;
A
#
# COMPACT_ATOMS: atom_id res chain seq x y z
N MET A 1 21.90 -3.37 -16.42
CA MET A 1 20.78 -2.45 -16.40
C MET A 1 19.56 -3.32 -16.14
N SER A 2 19.29 -3.60 -14.86
CA SER A 2 18.26 -4.52 -14.38
C SER A 2 17.40 -3.86 -13.29
N VAL A 3 16.11 -4.20 -13.32
CA VAL A 3 15.14 -3.73 -12.32
C VAL A 3 15.21 -4.63 -11.10
N ALA A 4 15.38 -4.04 -9.92
CA ALA A 4 15.22 -4.70 -8.63
C ALA A 4 14.04 -4.12 -7.85
N ALA A 5 13.57 -4.85 -6.85
CA ALA A 5 12.55 -4.35 -5.94
C ALA A 5 12.89 -4.67 -4.48
N VAL A 6 12.53 -3.76 -3.60
CA VAL A 6 12.52 -3.90 -2.14
C VAL A 6 11.07 -3.97 -1.68
N LEU A 7 10.69 -5.07 -1.04
CA LEU A 7 9.38 -5.25 -0.43
C LEU A 7 9.49 -5.09 1.09
N THR A 8 8.88 -4.05 1.63
CA THR A 8 8.91 -3.75 3.06
C THR A 8 7.82 -4.50 3.80
N ALA A 9 8.23 -5.48 4.63
CA ALA A 9 7.34 -6.35 5.40
C ALA A 9 7.65 -6.37 6.91
N ALA A 10 8.61 -5.58 7.38
CA ALA A 10 9.05 -5.55 8.79
C ALA A 10 8.11 -4.77 9.75
N GLY A 11 7.02 -4.17 9.25
CA GLY A 11 6.11 -3.37 10.07
C GLY A 11 5.23 -4.18 11.04
N SER A 12 5.07 -3.69 12.28
CA SER A 12 4.44 -4.39 13.40
C SER A 12 2.92 -4.59 13.33
N GLY A 13 2.19 -3.82 12.50
CA GLY A 13 0.77 -4.08 12.24
C GLY A 13 -0.22 -3.77 13.36
N SER A 14 0.18 -3.06 14.41
CA SER A 14 -0.61 -2.77 15.62
C SER A 14 -2.05 -2.26 15.38
N ARG A 15 -2.30 -1.55 14.28
CA ARG A 15 -3.62 -0.98 13.92
C ARG A 15 -4.63 -1.97 13.31
N LEU A 16 -4.20 -3.17 12.94
CA LEU A 16 -5.07 -4.20 12.36
C LEU A 16 -5.73 -5.10 13.41
N GLY A 17 -5.38 -4.95 14.69
CA GLY A 17 -5.93 -5.78 15.77
C GLY A 17 -5.53 -7.26 15.70
N HIS A 18 -4.55 -7.61 14.87
CA HIS A 18 -4.00 -8.97 14.75
C HIS A 18 -2.71 -9.11 15.56
N ALA A 19 -2.47 -10.30 16.12
CA ALA A 19 -1.23 -10.64 16.83
C ALA A 19 -0.02 -10.83 15.89
N LEU A 20 -0.29 -11.08 14.59
CA LEU A 20 0.74 -11.28 13.57
C LEU A 20 1.25 -9.93 13.04
N PRO A 21 2.52 -9.86 12.61
CA PRO A 21 2.99 -8.76 11.78
C PRO A 21 2.07 -8.54 10.58
N LYS A 22 1.81 -7.28 10.24
CA LYS A 22 0.85 -6.89 9.20
C LYS A 22 1.04 -7.61 7.87
N ALA A 23 2.28 -7.79 7.46
CA ALA A 23 2.61 -8.42 6.19
C ALA A 23 2.22 -9.92 6.14
N LEU A 24 2.01 -10.54 7.30
CA LEU A 24 1.61 -11.94 7.45
C LEU A 24 0.10 -12.13 7.64
N VAL A 25 -0.68 -11.04 7.70
CA VAL A 25 -2.14 -11.12 7.76
C VAL A 25 -2.65 -11.77 6.46
N PRO A 26 -3.53 -12.78 6.52
CA PRO A 26 -4.08 -13.41 5.34
C PRO A 26 -5.07 -12.49 4.61
N LEU A 27 -5.04 -12.56 3.28
CA LEU A 27 -5.99 -11.99 2.34
C LEU A 27 -6.38 -13.10 1.37
N GLY A 28 -7.64 -13.51 1.32
CA GLY A 28 -8.08 -14.65 0.52
C GLY A 28 -7.36 -15.96 0.87
N GLY A 29 -6.98 -16.13 2.14
CA GLY A 29 -6.26 -17.32 2.63
C GLY A 29 -4.73 -17.29 2.45
N GLU A 30 -4.18 -16.26 1.81
CA GLU A 30 -2.74 -16.14 1.57
C GLU A 30 -2.17 -14.81 2.14
N PRO A 31 -0.97 -14.79 2.75
CA PRO A 31 -0.44 -13.59 3.40
C PRO A 31 -0.24 -12.38 2.46
N LEU A 32 -0.44 -11.16 2.96
CA LEU A 32 -0.30 -9.91 2.18
C LEU A 32 1.05 -9.84 1.44
N VAL A 33 2.14 -10.26 2.10
CA VAL A 33 3.50 -10.25 1.53
C VAL A 33 3.60 -11.11 0.27
N VAL A 34 2.90 -12.23 0.21
CA VAL A 34 2.94 -13.16 -0.92
C VAL A 34 2.20 -12.57 -2.11
N HIS A 35 1.01 -11.98 -1.87
CA HIS A 35 0.29 -11.23 -2.90
C HIS A 35 1.14 -10.10 -3.48
N ALA A 36 1.72 -9.25 -2.62
CA ALA A 36 2.55 -8.13 -3.05
C ALA A 36 3.77 -8.58 -3.86
N ALA A 37 4.49 -9.62 -3.38
CA ALA A 37 5.64 -10.18 -4.08
C ALA A 37 5.26 -10.70 -5.48
N ARG A 38 4.17 -11.47 -5.58
CA ARG A 38 3.67 -12.00 -6.85
C ARG A 38 3.34 -10.89 -7.85
N ARG A 39 2.71 -9.81 -7.39
CA ARG A 39 2.35 -8.67 -8.26
C ARG A 39 3.59 -7.92 -8.78
N LEU A 40 4.61 -7.73 -7.95
CA LEU A 40 5.89 -7.15 -8.36
C LEU A 40 6.61 -8.03 -9.39
N LEU A 41 6.69 -9.34 -9.13
CA LEU A 41 7.36 -10.31 -10.02
C LEU A 41 6.60 -10.54 -11.34
N ALA A 42 5.29 -10.33 -11.36
CA ALA A 42 4.46 -10.44 -12.55
C ALA A 42 4.54 -9.22 -13.48
N ALA A 43 5.05 -8.07 -13.01
CA ALA A 43 5.10 -6.84 -13.80
C ALA A 43 6.03 -6.97 -15.01
N ARG A 44 5.55 -6.48 -16.16
CA ARG A 44 6.31 -6.43 -17.42
C ARG A 44 6.14 -5.05 -18.03
N THR A 45 7.25 -4.37 -18.34
CA THR A 45 7.21 -3.13 -19.14
C THR A 45 6.89 -3.45 -20.61
N ALA A 46 6.58 -2.42 -21.40
CA ALA A 46 6.42 -2.57 -22.85
C ALA A 46 7.67 -3.15 -23.54
N ALA A 47 8.86 -2.90 -22.98
CA ALA A 47 10.14 -3.46 -23.44
C ALA A 47 10.42 -4.88 -22.90
N GLY A 48 9.51 -5.46 -22.11
CA GLY A 48 9.67 -6.79 -21.51
C GLY A 48 10.57 -6.83 -20.27
N GLU A 49 10.97 -5.66 -19.73
CA GLU A 49 11.71 -5.60 -18.47
C GLU A 49 10.83 -6.08 -17.31
N HIS A 50 11.46 -6.71 -16.33
CA HIS A 50 10.81 -7.25 -15.14
C HIS A 50 11.75 -7.14 -13.95
N VAL A 51 11.18 -7.27 -12.75
CA VAL A 51 11.96 -7.38 -11.51
C VAL A 51 12.79 -8.66 -11.56
N VAL A 52 14.12 -8.52 -11.63
CA VAL A 52 15.07 -9.64 -11.66
C VAL A 52 15.36 -10.12 -10.24
N THR A 53 15.59 -9.18 -9.32
CA THR A 53 15.86 -9.45 -7.91
C THR A 53 14.82 -8.76 -7.02
N LEU A 54 14.21 -9.52 -6.12
CA LEU A 54 13.29 -9.03 -5.10
C LEU A 54 13.90 -9.24 -3.70
N VAL A 55 14.19 -8.17 -2.98
CA VAL A 55 14.64 -8.23 -1.59
C VAL A 55 13.48 -7.91 -0.66
N VAL A 56 13.12 -8.84 0.22
CA VAL A 56 12.03 -8.68 1.19
C VAL A 56 12.60 -8.47 2.58
N THR A 57 12.18 -7.40 3.25
CA THR A 57 12.60 -7.12 4.63
C THR A 57 11.54 -7.59 5.60
N ALA A 58 11.88 -8.52 6.49
CA ALA A 58 10.96 -9.14 7.43
C ALA A 58 11.29 -8.76 8.90
N PRO A 59 10.34 -8.84 9.83
CA PRO A 59 10.65 -8.75 11.26
C PRO A 59 11.67 -9.82 11.65
N ALA A 60 12.54 -9.51 12.61
CA ALA A 60 13.66 -10.39 12.99
C ALA A 60 13.23 -11.84 13.27
N ASP A 61 12.13 -12.00 14.00
CA ASP A 61 11.63 -13.32 14.42
C ASP A 61 10.82 -14.06 13.32
N HIS A 62 10.65 -13.45 12.14
CA HIS A 62 9.81 -13.96 11.06
C HIS A 62 10.55 -14.10 9.73
N VAL A 63 11.88 -13.91 9.70
CA VAL A 63 12.69 -14.00 8.46
C VAL A 63 12.51 -15.37 7.80
N ASP A 64 12.63 -16.45 8.57
CA ASP A 64 12.53 -17.81 8.01
C ASP A 64 11.10 -18.14 7.57
N THR A 65 10.09 -17.70 8.33
CA THR A 65 8.67 -17.83 7.92
C THR A 65 8.40 -17.13 6.60
N VAL A 66 8.85 -15.88 6.44
CA VAL A 66 8.68 -15.12 5.20
C VAL A 66 9.46 -15.77 4.05
N ARG A 67 10.66 -16.29 4.31
CA ARG A 67 11.43 -17.03 3.30
C ARG A 67 10.64 -18.22 2.78
N SER A 68 10.14 -19.08 3.66
CA SER A 68 9.36 -20.27 3.26
C SER A 68 8.07 -19.92 2.52
N LEU A 69 7.40 -18.81 2.89
CA LEU A 69 6.19 -18.36 2.19
C LEU A 69 6.44 -17.87 0.76
N LEU A 70 7.66 -17.41 0.45
CA LEU A 70 8.02 -16.86 -0.85
C LEU A 70 8.77 -17.87 -1.73
N GLU A 71 9.06 -19.06 -1.22
CA GLU A 71 9.63 -20.16 -2.00
C GLU A 71 8.70 -20.52 -3.17
N GLY A 72 9.28 -20.69 -4.36
CA GLY A 72 8.55 -21.12 -5.55
C GLY A 72 7.78 -20.02 -6.30
N LEU A 73 7.80 -18.76 -5.86
CA LEU A 73 7.19 -17.64 -6.61
C LEU A 73 7.92 -17.32 -7.93
N GLY A 74 9.11 -17.88 -8.14
CA GLY A 74 9.97 -17.59 -9.28
C GLY A 74 10.76 -16.28 -9.11
N GLY A 75 11.87 -16.17 -9.86
CA GLY A 75 12.81 -15.05 -9.73
C GLY A 75 13.81 -15.22 -8.59
N ASP A 76 14.73 -14.26 -8.47
CA ASP A 76 15.74 -14.20 -7.39
C ASP A 76 15.17 -13.44 -6.19
N VAL A 77 14.57 -14.18 -5.25
CA VAL A 77 13.95 -13.63 -4.04
C VAL A 77 14.88 -13.83 -2.85
N VAL A 78 15.25 -12.73 -2.20
CA VAL A 78 16.09 -12.72 -0.99
C VAL A 78 15.29 -12.17 0.17
N VAL A 79 15.30 -12.85 1.31
CA VAL A 79 14.66 -12.35 2.54
C VAL A 79 15.73 -11.98 3.56
N VAL A 80 15.68 -10.74 4.04
CA VAL A 80 16.57 -10.20 5.06
C VAL A 80 15.82 -9.68 6.27
N ARG A 81 16.53 -9.54 7.39
CA ARG A 81 16.02 -8.88 8.59
C ARG A 81 15.86 -7.37 8.32
N GLY A 82 14.68 -6.82 8.62
CA GLY A 82 14.44 -5.38 8.66
C GLY A 82 14.94 -4.72 9.94
N GLY A 83 15.10 -3.40 9.89
CA GLY A 83 15.49 -2.56 11.03
C GLY A 83 14.28 -2.03 11.82
N PRO A 84 14.54 -1.25 12.90
CA PRO A 84 13.48 -0.70 13.76
C PRO A 84 12.59 0.35 13.07
N THR A 85 13.08 0.92 11.96
CA THR A 85 12.34 1.90 11.15
C THR A 85 12.14 1.37 9.73
N ARG A 86 11.16 1.95 9.02
CA ARG A 86 10.97 1.66 7.58
C ARG A 86 12.25 1.99 6.79
N GLN A 87 12.85 3.15 7.05
CA GLN A 87 14.08 3.59 6.39
C GLN A 87 15.24 2.60 6.60
N SER A 88 15.53 2.21 7.85
CA SER A 88 16.59 1.23 8.15
C SER A 88 16.33 -0.16 7.55
N SER A 89 15.07 -0.55 7.38
CA SER A 89 14.71 -1.78 6.66
C SER A 89 15.05 -1.67 5.17
N VAL A 90 14.70 -0.55 4.52
CA VAL A 90 15.03 -0.33 3.11
C VAL A 90 16.55 -0.26 2.92
N ALA A 91 17.28 0.45 3.79
CA ALA A 91 18.74 0.52 3.75
C ALA A 91 19.39 -0.88 3.78
N ALA A 92 18.94 -1.77 4.68
CA ALA A 92 19.44 -3.14 4.73
C ALA A 92 19.18 -3.94 3.43
N ALA A 93 18.08 -3.65 2.72
CA ALA A 93 17.82 -4.25 1.41
C ALA A 93 18.69 -3.65 0.31
N LEU A 94 18.97 -2.34 0.36
CA LEU A 94 19.88 -1.67 -0.59
C LEU A 94 21.31 -2.21 -0.45
N ASP A 95 21.78 -2.53 0.75
CA ASP A 95 23.09 -3.16 0.96
C ASP A 95 23.19 -4.52 0.24
N VAL A 96 22.11 -5.31 0.23
CA VAL A 96 22.04 -6.55 -0.55
C VAL A 96 22.08 -6.25 -2.04
N LEU A 97 21.30 -5.28 -2.51
CA LEU A 97 21.25 -4.91 -3.92
C LEU A 97 22.58 -4.33 -4.43
N ALA A 98 23.34 -3.63 -3.59
CA ALA A 98 24.66 -3.10 -3.94
C ALA A 98 25.69 -4.20 -4.27
N SER A 99 25.47 -5.42 -3.76
CA SER A 99 26.28 -6.60 -4.11
C SER A 99 25.84 -7.30 -5.41
N ARG A 100 24.76 -6.84 -6.05
CA ARG A 100 24.24 -7.39 -7.29
C ARG A 100 24.71 -6.56 -8.49
N ASP A 101 25.17 -7.24 -9.53
CA ASP A 101 25.65 -6.57 -10.72
C ASP A 101 24.52 -5.94 -11.55
N GLY A 102 24.74 -4.70 -11.98
CA GLY A 102 23.94 -4.06 -13.03
C GLY A 102 22.54 -3.60 -12.64
N VAL A 103 22.21 -3.56 -11.35
CA VAL A 103 20.98 -2.93 -10.83
C VAL A 103 21.04 -1.43 -11.10
N ASP A 104 20.01 -0.91 -11.75
CA ASP A 104 19.94 0.50 -12.15
C ASP A 104 18.61 1.16 -11.80
N VAL A 105 17.52 0.40 -11.78
CA VAL A 105 16.22 0.81 -11.28
C VAL A 105 15.88 -0.02 -10.05
N VAL A 106 15.46 0.66 -8.99
CA VAL A 106 14.96 0.01 -7.77
C VAL A 106 13.57 0.50 -7.46
N LEU A 107 12.68 -0.44 -7.19
CA LEU A 107 11.35 -0.16 -6.68
C LEU A 107 11.32 -0.37 -5.17
N VAL A 108 10.67 0.51 -4.40
CA VAL A 108 10.36 0.27 -3.00
C VAL A 108 8.85 0.16 -2.83
N HIS A 109 8.39 -0.97 -2.32
CA HIS A 109 6.97 -1.29 -2.17
C HIS A 109 6.62 -1.69 -0.75
N ASP A 110 5.38 -1.40 -0.33
CA ASP A 110 4.87 -1.78 0.98
C ASP A 110 4.10 -3.10 0.86
N ALA A 111 4.44 -4.12 1.65
CA ALA A 111 3.66 -5.38 1.68
C ALA A 111 2.19 -5.16 2.09
N ALA A 112 1.90 -4.01 2.70
CA ALA A 112 0.55 -3.57 3.02
C ALA A 112 -0.29 -3.11 1.81
N ARG A 113 0.27 -3.11 0.59
CA ARG A 113 -0.45 -2.81 -0.67
C ARG A 113 -0.52 -4.06 -1.55
N PRO A 114 -1.14 -5.16 -1.06
CA PRO A 114 -1.03 -6.50 -1.64
C PRO A 114 -1.56 -6.63 -3.08
N LEU A 115 -2.46 -5.74 -3.49
CA LEU A 115 -3.19 -5.84 -4.76
C LEU A 115 -2.72 -4.83 -5.81
N VAL A 116 -1.51 -4.27 -5.66
CA VAL A 116 -0.95 -3.37 -6.68
C VAL A 116 -1.04 -4.01 -8.08
N PRO A 117 -1.62 -3.33 -9.08
CA PRO A 117 -1.68 -3.89 -10.42
C PRO A 117 -0.28 -3.99 -11.04
N PRO A 118 0.09 -5.10 -11.71
CA PRO A 118 1.39 -5.22 -12.38
C PRO A 118 1.64 -4.12 -13.43
N ALA A 119 0.57 -3.61 -14.07
CA ALA A 119 0.64 -2.49 -14.99
C ALA A 119 1.07 -1.17 -14.32
N LEU A 120 0.68 -0.95 -13.05
CA LEU A 120 1.14 0.22 -12.29
C LEU A 120 2.63 0.09 -11.95
N VAL A 121 3.08 -1.11 -11.58
CA VAL A 121 4.51 -1.40 -11.35
C VAL A 121 5.33 -1.12 -12.62
N ALA A 122 4.86 -1.60 -13.77
CA ALA A 122 5.49 -1.36 -15.07
C ALA A 122 5.58 0.14 -15.41
N ARG A 123 4.49 0.89 -15.22
CA ARG A 123 4.42 2.34 -15.45
C ARG A 123 5.48 3.10 -14.64
N VAL A 124 5.68 2.71 -13.39
CA VAL A 124 6.71 3.33 -12.52
C VAL A 124 8.11 3.05 -13.07
N VAL A 125 8.41 1.81 -13.48
CA VAL A 125 9.69 1.47 -14.11
C VAL A 125 9.91 2.27 -15.39
N GLU A 126 8.89 2.34 -16.26
CA GLU A 126 8.95 3.07 -17.52
C GLU A 126 9.21 4.57 -17.32
N ALA A 127 8.61 5.17 -16.29
CA ALA A 127 8.88 6.57 -15.96
C ALA A 127 10.33 6.79 -15.48
N VAL A 128 10.89 5.88 -14.68
CA VAL A 128 12.32 5.97 -14.32
C VAL A 128 13.20 5.82 -15.55
N ARG A 129 12.87 4.86 -16.44
CA ARG A 129 13.56 4.65 -17.72
C ARG A 129 13.48 5.86 -18.66
N ALA A 130 12.40 6.64 -18.58
CA ALA A 130 12.23 7.87 -19.32
C ALA A 130 13.09 9.05 -18.80
N GLY A 131 13.87 8.83 -17.72
CA GLY A 131 14.80 9.82 -17.17
C GLY A 131 14.30 10.53 -15.91
N HIS A 132 13.23 10.04 -15.28
CA HIS A 132 12.77 10.56 -13.99
C HIS A 132 13.45 9.82 -12.84
N ASP A 133 14.37 10.47 -12.16
CA ASP A 133 15.25 9.85 -11.16
C ASP A 133 14.51 9.25 -9.94
N ALA A 134 13.38 9.85 -9.55
CA ALA A 134 12.50 9.38 -8.49
C ALA A 134 11.04 9.55 -8.90
N VAL A 135 10.26 8.49 -8.83
CA VAL A 135 8.88 8.41 -9.33
C VAL A 135 7.98 7.80 -8.27
N VAL A 136 6.84 8.43 -8.02
CA VAL A 136 5.79 7.89 -7.16
C VAL A 136 4.45 7.83 -7.89
N PRO A 137 3.66 6.76 -7.72
CA PRO A 137 2.28 6.73 -8.15
C PRO A 137 1.41 7.56 -7.20
N GLY A 138 0.44 8.28 -7.74
CA GLY A 138 -0.49 9.09 -6.95
C GLY A 138 -1.90 9.10 -7.50
N VAL A 139 -2.90 9.05 -6.62
CA VAL A 139 -4.32 9.21 -6.96
C VAL A 139 -4.82 10.60 -6.55
N PRO A 140 -5.74 11.24 -7.29
CA PRO A 140 -6.33 12.51 -6.90
C PRO A 140 -6.96 12.46 -5.50
N VAL A 141 -6.81 13.54 -4.73
CA VAL A 141 -7.53 13.69 -3.46
C VAL A 141 -8.97 14.10 -3.75
N THR A 142 -9.93 13.23 -3.45
CA THR A 142 -11.36 13.42 -3.74
C THR A 142 -12.12 14.13 -2.63
N ASP A 143 -11.66 14.03 -1.38
CA ASP A 143 -12.27 14.68 -0.22
C ASP A 143 -11.83 16.13 -0.05
N THR A 144 -12.61 16.94 0.67
CA THR A 144 -12.22 18.33 0.96
C THR A 144 -11.14 18.31 2.05
N VAL A 145 -9.98 18.87 1.75
CA VAL A 145 -8.85 18.92 2.70
C VAL A 145 -8.88 20.22 3.49
N LYS A 146 -8.79 20.11 4.82
CA LYS A 146 -8.62 21.25 5.73
C LYS A 146 -7.25 21.17 6.40
N GLN A 147 -6.53 22.28 6.44
CA GLN A 147 -5.43 22.45 7.37
C GLN A 147 -6.02 22.84 8.73
N VAL A 148 -5.67 22.11 9.79
CA VAL A 148 -6.15 22.33 11.16
C VAL A 148 -5.05 22.90 12.04
N GLY A 149 -5.44 23.66 13.06
CA GLY A 149 -4.56 24.21 14.08
C GLY A 149 -4.50 23.31 15.32
N GLN A 150 -3.78 23.77 16.34
CA GLN A 150 -3.70 23.08 17.62
C GLN A 150 -5.00 23.24 18.42
N ALA A 151 -5.33 22.23 19.23
CA ALA A 151 -6.46 22.32 20.15
C ALA A 151 -6.23 23.47 21.15
N ALA A 152 -7.29 24.23 21.45
CA ALA A 152 -7.21 25.31 22.44
C ALA A 152 -6.97 24.74 23.85
N PRO A 153 -6.02 25.27 24.64
CA PRO A 153 -5.83 24.85 26.02
C PRO A 153 -7.12 25.03 26.83
N GLY A 154 -7.54 23.99 27.57
CA GLY A 154 -8.67 24.08 28.51
C GLY A 154 -10.07 23.80 27.93
N ARG A 155 -10.23 23.58 26.63
CA ARG A 155 -11.49 23.08 26.02
C ARG A 155 -11.35 21.62 25.55
N GLY A 156 -10.91 20.77 26.48
CA GLY A 156 -10.69 19.33 26.26
C GLY A 156 -9.20 18.95 26.28
N ALA A 157 -8.72 18.50 27.44
CA ALA A 157 -7.51 17.68 27.58
C ALA A 157 -7.58 16.91 28.91
N PRO A 158 -7.07 15.66 29.02
CA PRO A 158 -6.26 14.93 28.06
C PRO A 158 -7.04 13.82 27.34
N GLY A 159 -6.73 13.71 26.05
CA GLY A 159 -7.22 12.70 25.13
C GLY A 159 -6.72 13.14 23.78
N ALA A 160 -5.40 13.12 23.58
CA ALA A 160 -4.82 13.33 22.26
C ALA A 160 -5.61 12.49 21.25
N PRO A 161 -5.87 12.99 20.02
CA PRO A 161 -6.53 12.17 19.02
C PRO A 161 -5.77 10.86 18.92
N VAL A 162 -6.42 9.76 19.31
CA VAL A 162 -5.81 8.44 19.23
C VAL A 162 -5.64 8.20 17.74
N ALA A 163 -4.39 8.22 17.27
CA ALA A 163 -4.03 8.19 15.84
C ALA A 163 -4.42 6.87 15.14
N ASP A 164 -5.12 5.98 15.84
CA ASP A 164 -5.49 4.64 15.43
C ASP A 164 -6.96 4.52 14.99
N GLY A 165 -7.77 5.58 15.12
CA GLY A 165 -9.19 5.55 14.75
C GLY A 165 -10.10 4.81 15.74
N SER A 166 -9.60 4.51 16.95
CA SER A 166 -10.42 3.93 18.01
C SER A 166 -11.49 4.93 18.47
N PRO A 167 -12.74 4.50 18.71
CA PRO A 167 -13.79 5.40 19.18
C PRO A 167 -13.43 5.97 20.56
N ALA A 168 -13.73 7.26 20.77
CA ALA A 168 -13.57 7.89 22.06
C ALA A 168 -14.38 7.13 23.13
N ALA A 169 -13.86 7.07 24.35
CA ALA A 169 -14.58 6.45 25.46
C ALA A 169 -15.97 7.09 25.64
N PRO A 170 -17.02 6.31 25.97
CA PRO A 170 -18.36 6.85 26.20
C PRO A 170 -18.32 8.01 27.21
N GLY A 171 -18.86 9.17 26.84
CA GLY A 171 -18.90 10.37 27.69
C GLY A 171 -17.69 11.30 27.58
N ALA A 172 -16.69 11.00 26.74
CA ALA A 172 -15.61 11.95 26.44
C ALA A 172 -16.12 13.14 25.62
N VAL A 173 -15.73 14.36 26.01
CA VAL A 173 -15.96 15.55 25.19
C VAL A 173 -15.09 15.44 23.92
N PRO A 174 -15.68 15.56 22.70
CA PRO A 174 -14.90 15.48 21.47
C PRO A 174 -13.84 16.59 21.40
N VAL A 175 -12.61 16.23 21.02
CA VAL A 175 -11.56 17.20 20.71
C VAL A 175 -11.90 17.85 19.36
N ALA A 176 -12.14 19.15 19.38
CA ALA A 176 -12.34 19.94 18.17
C ALA A 176 -11.07 20.75 17.84
N LEU A 177 -10.57 20.62 16.61
CA LEU A 177 -9.43 21.39 16.11
C LEU A 177 -9.92 22.59 15.27
N PRO A 178 -9.38 23.80 15.46
CA PRO A 178 -9.76 24.95 14.65
C PRO A 178 -9.28 24.75 13.20
N VAL A 179 -10.12 25.08 12.22
CA VAL A 179 -9.72 25.09 10.81
C VAL A 179 -8.88 26.34 10.52
N VAL A 180 -7.66 26.16 10.03
CA VAL A 180 -6.78 27.24 9.58
C VAL A 180 -7.18 27.71 8.18
N ARG A 181 -7.34 26.76 7.25
CA ARG A 181 -7.78 27.03 5.88
C ARG A 181 -8.25 25.77 5.18
N THR A 182 -8.96 25.95 4.07
CA THR A 182 -9.19 24.89 3.09
C THR A 182 -7.97 24.79 2.17
N VAL A 183 -7.45 23.59 1.96
CA VAL A 183 -6.35 23.37 1.02
C VAL A 183 -6.94 23.09 -0.37
N PRO A 184 -6.56 23.85 -1.42
CA PRO A 184 -6.96 23.52 -2.79
C PRO A 184 -6.44 22.13 -3.16
N ARG A 185 -7.35 21.20 -3.47
CA ARG A 185 -7.03 19.78 -3.69
C ARG A 185 -6.69 19.40 -5.12
N GLY A 186 -6.85 20.33 -6.09
CA GLY A 186 -6.70 20.04 -7.52
C GLY A 186 -5.34 19.45 -7.89
N ASP A 187 -4.28 19.97 -7.26
CA ASP A 187 -2.90 19.55 -7.47
C ASP A 187 -2.40 18.58 -6.39
N LEU A 188 -3.28 18.13 -5.47
CA LEU A 188 -2.91 17.19 -4.43
C LEU A 188 -3.08 15.75 -4.92
N ARG A 189 -2.14 14.91 -4.53
CA ARG A 189 -2.17 13.46 -4.78
C ARG A 189 -1.93 12.71 -3.50
N ALA A 190 -2.71 11.65 -3.27
CA ALA A 190 -2.42 10.66 -2.24
C ALA A 190 -1.40 9.67 -2.82
N VAL A 191 -0.17 9.75 -2.30
CA VAL A 191 0.97 8.97 -2.80
C VAL A 191 0.85 7.49 -2.42
N GLN A 192 1.22 6.64 -3.36
CA GLN A 192 1.18 5.19 -3.27
C GLN A 192 2.58 4.58 -3.45
N THR A 193 2.69 3.26 -3.35
CA THR A 193 3.89 2.53 -3.73
C THR A 193 3.48 1.41 -4.72
N PRO A 194 4.38 0.90 -5.60
CA PRO A 194 5.84 1.05 -5.58
C PRO A 194 6.31 2.46 -5.91
N GLN A 195 7.31 2.94 -5.20
CA GLN A 195 8.09 4.12 -5.57
C GLN A 195 9.29 3.64 -6.38
N GLY A 196 9.56 4.23 -7.53
CA GLY A 196 10.65 3.85 -8.42
C GLY A 196 11.76 4.86 -8.40
N PHE A 197 13.00 4.39 -8.42
CA PHE A 197 14.17 5.26 -8.36
C PHE A 197 15.26 4.73 -9.28
N ARG A 198 16.12 5.63 -9.75
CA ARG A 198 17.48 5.23 -10.08
C ARG A 198 18.19 4.73 -8.82
N PHE A 199 18.93 3.64 -8.95
CA PHE A 199 19.57 2.97 -7.82
C PHE A 199 20.55 3.89 -7.08
N ASP A 200 21.42 4.60 -7.81
CA ASP A 200 22.39 5.55 -7.26
C ASP A 200 21.73 6.70 -6.49
N VAL A 201 20.63 7.23 -7.02
CA VAL A 201 19.85 8.31 -6.39
C VAL A 201 19.25 7.86 -5.06
N LEU A 202 18.63 6.67 -5.02
CA LEU A 202 18.03 6.18 -3.77
C LEU A 202 19.09 5.87 -2.70
N VAL A 203 20.23 5.29 -3.09
CA VAL A 203 21.34 5.01 -2.17
C VAL A 203 21.88 6.32 -1.58
N ALA A 204 22.09 7.35 -2.40
CA ALA A 204 22.54 8.67 -1.93
C ALA A 204 21.52 9.33 -0.99
N ALA A 205 20.23 9.24 -1.30
CA ALA A 205 19.15 9.78 -0.46
C ALA A 205 19.09 9.10 0.92
N HIS A 206 19.25 7.77 0.98
CA HIS A 206 19.30 7.02 2.24
C HIS A 206 20.54 7.36 3.07
N ALA A 207 21.70 7.51 2.44
CA ALA A 207 22.91 7.96 3.12
C ALA A 207 22.72 9.36 3.72
N HIS A 208 22.18 10.30 2.94
CA HIS A 208 21.89 11.67 3.40
C HIS A 208 20.91 11.68 4.58
N GLY A 209 19.76 11.00 4.45
CA GLY A 209 18.74 10.95 5.49
C GLY A 209 19.24 10.34 6.80
N SER A 210 20.14 9.36 6.73
CA SER A 210 20.75 8.75 7.93
C SER A 210 21.58 9.75 8.74
N HIS A 211 22.16 10.76 8.09
CA HIS A 211 22.89 11.84 8.76
C HIS A 211 21.96 12.88 9.39
N VAL A 212 20.78 13.11 8.80
CA VAL A 212 19.81 14.15 9.24
C VAL A 212 18.82 13.62 10.30
N ALA A 213 18.66 12.30 10.44
CA ALA A 213 17.67 11.62 11.29
C ALA A 213 17.77 11.87 12.82
N HIS A 214 18.57 12.82 13.29
CA HIS A 214 18.56 13.29 14.68
C HIS A 214 17.44 14.30 14.98
N ASP A 215 16.69 14.73 13.95
CA ASP A 215 15.52 15.61 14.08
C ASP A 215 14.25 14.89 13.57
N GLU A 216 13.39 14.44 14.49
CA GLU A 216 12.13 13.76 14.17
C GLU A 216 11.18 14.63 13.31
N ALA A 217 11.30 15.97 13.36
CA ALA A 217 10.49 16.86 12.54
C ALA A 217 10.88 16.84 11.05
N LEU A 218 12.07 16.31 10.73
CA LEU A 218 12.63 16.21 9.38
C LEU A 218 12.62 14.78 8.84
N ALA A 219 12.07 13.81 9.58
CA ALA A 219 12.01 12.42 9.13
C ALA A 219 11.08 12.27 7.92
N ALA A 220 11.64 11.87 6.78
CA ALA A 220 10.87 11.58 5.57
C ALA A 220 9.87 10.45 5.82
N SER A 221 8.62 10.64 5.42
CA SER A 221 7.54 9.66 5.61
C SER A 221 7.64 8.44 4.68
N ASP A 222 8.39 8.57 3.58
CA ASP A 222 8.63 7.57 2.54
C ASP A 222 9.99 7.78 1.87
N ASP A 223 10.35 6.94 0.90
CA ASP A 223 11.67 6.99 0.24
C ASP A 223 11.78 8.18 -0.72
N ALA A 224 10.67 8.58 -1.34
CA ALA A 224 10.60 9.79 -2.14
C ALA A 224 10.90 11.05 -1.33
N GLY A 225 10.38 11.16 -0.10
CA GLY A 225 10.73 12.26 0.80
C GLY A 225 12.21 12.33 1.17
N LEU A 226 12.94 11.21 1.17
CA LEU A 226 14.41 11.23 1.34
C LEU A 226 15.10 11.86 0.13
N VAL A 227 14.58 11.61 -1.08
CA VAL A 227 15.09 12.25 -2.30
C VAL A 227 14.81 13.76 -2.26
N GLU A 228 13.61 14.17 -1.87
CA GLU A 228 13.25 15.59 -1.70
C GLU A 228 14.16 16.28 -0.66
N LEU A 229 14.41 15.63 0.48
CA LEU A 229 15.29 16.13 1.53
C LEU A 229 16.74 16.31 1.02
N ALA A 230 17.19 15.41 0.16
CA ALA A 230 18.49 15.51 -0.51
C ALA A 230 18.50 16.55 -1.66
N GLY A 231 17.39 17.26 -1.90
CA GLY A 231 17.24 18.28 -2.94
C GLY A 231 16.94 17.72 -4.34
N GLY A 232 16.67 16.42 -4.46
CA GLY A 232 16.30 15.76 -5.71
C GLY A 232 14.83 15.94 -6.07
N PRO A 233 14.47 15.98 -7.37
CA PRO A 233 13.08 16.07 -7.79
C PRO A 233 12.37 14.71 -7.68
N VAL A 234 11.10 14.75 -7.28
CA VAL A 234 10.19 13.60 -7.32
C VAL A 234 9.08 13.84 -8.34
N TRP A 235 8.83 12.84 -9.17
CA TRP A 235 7.83 12.89 -10.24
C TRP A 235 6.63 12.02 -9.89
N VAL A 236 5.43 12.45 -10.28
CA VAL A 236 4.20 11.69 -10.01
C VAL A 236 3.69 11.07 -11.30
N VAL A 237 3.45 9.76 -11.29
CA VAL A 237 2.67 9.06 -12.32
C VAL A 237 1.27 8.77 -11.82
N GLU A 238 0.35 8.49 -12.74
CA GLU A 238 -1.00 8.06 -12.37
C GLU A 238 -0.94 6.81 -11.48
N GLY A 239 -1.66 6.82 -10.36
CA GLY A 239 -1.79 5.70 -9.43
C GLY A 239 -2.88 4.70 -9.83
N HIS A 240 -3.31 3.88 -8.87
CA HIS A 240 -4.44 2.97 -9.02
C HIS A 240 -5.11 2.68 -7.67
N GLU A 241 -6.43 2.60 -7.63
CA GLU A 241 -7.17 2.38 -6.37
C GLU A 241 -6.79 1.05 -5.69
N ASP A 242 -6.61 -0.04 -6.45
CA ASP A 242 -6.14 -1.34 -5.93
C ASP A 242 -4.74 -1.31 -5.27
N ALA A 243 -3.95 -0.25 -5.49
CA ALA A 243 -2.71 -0.02 -4.75
C ALA A 243 -2.96 0.62 -3.36
N ALA A 244 -4.21 0.65 -2.89
CA ALA A 244 -4.58 1.10 -1.56
C ALA A 244 -3.82 0.32 -0.47
N LYS A 245 -3.46 1.04 0.59
CA LYS A 245 -2.76 0.45 1.73
C LYS A 245 -3.79 -0.14 2.68
N VAL A 246 -3.75 -1.45 2.89
CA VAL A 246 -4.48 -2.11 3.96
C VAL A 246 -3.91 -1.58 5.27
N THR A 247 -4.64 -0.87 6.12
CA THR A 247 -4.16 -0.35 7.42
C THR A 247 -5.06 -0.68 8.60
N THR A 248 -6.34 -0.90 8.32
CA THR A 248 -7.41 -1.19 9.27
C THR A 248 -8.17 -2.45 8.84
N ALA A 249 -9.00 -3.00 9.72
CA ALA A 249 -9.88 -4.12 9.37
C ALA A 249 -10.84 -3.80 8.21
N ARG A 250 -11.29 -2.54 8.10
CA ARG A 250 -12.10 -2.07 6.98
C ARG A 250 -11.33 -2.17 5.67
N ASP A 251 -10.06 -1.77 5.65
CA ASP A 251 -9.25 -1.83 4.43
C ASP A 251 -8.99 -3.27 4.01
N LEU A 252 -8.83 -4.19 4.98
CA LEU A 252 -8.68 -5.62 4.69
C LEU A 252 -9.96 -6.17 4.05
N ALA A 253 -11.14 -5.85 4.60
CA ALA A 253 -12.42 -6.27 4.02
C ALA A 253 -12.63 -5.72 2.59
N VAL A 254 -12.21 -4.48 2.32
CA VAL A 254 -12.23 -3.90 0.97
C VAL A 254 -11.29 -4.68 0.04
N ALA A 255 -10.07 -4.98 0.49
CA ALA A 255 -9.11 -5.76 -0.29
C ALA A 255 -9.64 -7.17 -0.61
N GLU A 256 -10.34 -7.83 0.32
CA GLU A 256 -10.98 -9.13 0.07
C GLU A 256 -12.01 -9.06 -1.07
N LEU A 257 -12.83 -8.01 -1.09
CA LEU A 257 -13.80 -7.79 -2.17
C LEU A 257 -13.13 -7.53 -3.52
N VAL A 258 -12.06 -6.73 -3.54
CA VAL A 258 -11.28 -6.47 -4.76
C VAL A 258 -10.63 -7.76 -5.27
N LEU A 259 -10.04 -8.55 -4.37
CA LEU A 259 -9.44 -9.83 -4.72
C LEU A 259 -10.47 -10.81 -5.29
N ALA A 260 -11.65 -10.90 -4.68
CA ALA A 260 -12.73 -11.76 -5.16
C ALA A 260 -13.26 -11.33 -6.54
N ALA A 261 -13.37 -10.03 -6.80
CA ALA A 261 -13.81 -9.49 -8.10
C ALA A 261 -12.79 -9.74 -9.23
N ALA A 262 -11.50 -9.91 -8.89
CA ALA A 262 -10.44 -10.18 -9.87
C ALA A 262 -10.29 -11.67 -10.21
N ALA A 263 -10.93 -12.58 -9.47
CA ALA A 263 -10.93 -14.00 -9.79
C ALA A 263 -11.80 -14.25 -11.04
N PRO A 264 -11.31 -14.94 -12.09
CA PRO A 264 -12.17 -15.33 -13.19
C PRO A 264 -13.30 -16.22 -12.66
N ASP A 265 -14.53 -15.97 -13.09
CA ASP A 265 -15.73 -16.72 -12.68
C ASP A 265 -15.48 -18.23 -12.76
N ALA A 266 -15.22 -18.85 -11.60
CA ALA A 266 -15.04 -20.29 -11.46
C ALA A 266 -16.38 -21.06 -11.55
N THR A 267 -17.37 -20.52 -12.28
CA THR A 267 -18.69 -21.11 -12.50
C THR A 267 -19.00 -21.42 -13.96
N ALA A 268 -18.11 -21.11 -14.90
CA ALA A 268 -18.27 -21.48 -16.32
C ALA A 268 -17.43 -22.71 -16.72
N SER A 269 -17.60 -23.85 -16.05
CA SER A 269 -17.22 -25.16 -16.59
C SER A 269 -17.80 -26.31 -15.75
N THR A 270 -18.99 -26.78 -16.12
CA THR A 270 -19.30 -28.22 -16.22
C THR A 270 -20.55 -28.42 -17.07
N GLY A 271 -20.43 -29.21 -18.14
CA GLY A 271 -21.55 -29.98 -18.69
C GLY A 271 -21.90 -29.74 -20.16
N THR A 272 -21.16 -30.40 -21.07
CA THR A 272 -21.77 -30.92 -22.31
C THR A 272 -22.02 -32.42 -22.10
N THR A 273 -23.29 -32.83 -22.06
CA THR A 273 -23.92 -33.93 -22.84
C THR A 273 -25.29 -34.26 -22.21
N GLY A 274 -26.39 -34.11 -22.97
CA GLY A 274 -27.72 -34.63 -22.62
C GLY A 274 -28.88 -33.81 -23.20
N SER A 275 -29.58 -34.38 -24.18
CA SER A 275 -30.76 -33.81 -24.89
C SER A 275 -32.00 -33.64 -23.97
N PRO A 276 -33.09 -32.97 -24.43
CA PRO A 276 -33.96 -32.15 -23.60
C PRO A 276 -35.00 -32.96 -22.82
N GLY A 277 -35.14 -32.61 -21.54
CA GLY A 277 -36.18 -33.10 -20.64
C GLY A 277 -36.43 -32.04 -19.58
N ASP A 278 -37.59 -31.42 -19.71
CA ASP A 278 -38.42 -30.66 -18.78
C ASP A 278 -37.94 -30.39 -17.33
N ALA A 279 -38.32 -29.19 -16.87
CA ALA A 279 -38.36 -28.67 -15.51
C ALA A 279 -37.04 -28.27 -14.81
N ARG A 280 -36.74 -26.96 -14.81
CA ARG A 280 -36.09 -26.30 -13.66
C ARG A 280 -36.94 -25.14 -13.15
N PRO A 281 -37.05 -24.97 -11.82
CA PRO A 281 -37.72 -23.84 -11.21
C PRO A 281 -36.90 -22.56 -11.40
N ARG A 282 -37.59 -21.44 -11.63
CA ARG A 282 -37.03 -20.10 -11.58
C ARG A 282 -36.53 -19.81 -10.17
N VAL A 283 -35.29 -19.38 -10.04
CA VAL A 283 -34.84 -18.65 -8.84
C VAL A 283 -35.00 -17.19 -9.18
N ASP A 284 -36.07 -16.59 -8.65
CA ASP A 284 -36.34 -15.17 -8.80
C ASP A 284 -35.22 -14.36 -8.13
N ALA A 285 -34.63 -13.44 -8.89
CA ALA A 285 -33.77 -12.41 -8.36
C ALA A 285 -34.61 -11.54 -7.41
N ALA A 286 -34.38 -11.66 -6.11
CA ALA A 286 -34.95 -10.76 -5.13
C ALA A 286 -34.38 -9.35 -5.36
N VAL A 287 -35.11 -8.54 -6.12
CA VAL A 287 -34.92 -7.10 -6.19
C VAL A 287 -35.28 -6.54 -4.82
N VAL A 288 -34.26 -6.17 -4.04
CA VAL A 288 -34.45 -5.43 -2.79
C VAL A 288 -34.88 -4.01 -3.17
N THR A 289 -36.19 -3.78 -3.16
CA THR A 289 -36.77 -2.44 -3.31
C THR A 289 -36.79 -1.78 -1.94
N ILE A 290 -35.99 -0.73 -1.76
CA ILE A 290 -35.99 0.07 -0.52
C ILE A 290 -37.10 1.11 -0.68
N SER A 291 -38.26 0.86 -0.07
CA SER A 291 -39.34 1.85 0.02
C SER A 291 -39.01 2.87 1.12
N ALA A 292 -38.83 4.13 0.73
CA ALA A 292 -38.72 5.24 1.66
C ALA A 292 -40.12 5.58 2.20
N THR A 293 -40.35 5.35 3.50
CA THR A 293 -41.56 5.82 4.17
C THR A 293 -41.39 7.30 4.52
N SER A 294 -42.15 8.17 3.85
CA SER A 294 -42.29 9.57 4.24
C SER A 294 -43.07 9.66 5.55
N ALA A 295 -42.45 10.22 6.59
CA ALA A 295 -43.18 10.67 7.77
C ALA A 295 -44.01 11.88 7.39
N ALA A 296 -45.33 11.72 7.37
CA ALA A 296 -46.26 12.83 7.30
C ALA A 296 -46.28 13.55 8.65
N GLU A 297 -46.07 14.85 8.56
CA GLU A 297 -46.25 15.86 9.60
C GLU A 297 -47.74 15.98 9.92
N GLU A 298 -48.13 15.70 11.16
CA GLU A 298 -49.43 16.11 11.71
C GLU A 298 -49.19 16.79 13.06
N ALA A 299 -49.36 18.11 13.07
CA ALA A 299 -49.67 18.90 14.25
C ALA A 299 -51.20 19.08 14.31
N PRO A 300 -51.78 19.25 15.51
CA PRO A 300 -51.74 20.55 16.18
C PRO A 300 -51.18 20.53 17.61
#